data_AF-A0A847VE51-F1
#
_entry.id   AF-A0A847VE51-F1
#
_cell.length_a   1.000
_cell.length_b   1.000
_cell.length_c   1.000
_cell.angle_alpha   90.00
_cell.angle_beta   90.00
_cell.angle_gamma   90.00
#
_symmetry.space_group_name_H-M   'P 1'
#
loop_
_entity.id
_entity.type
_entity.pdbx_description
1 polymer ?
#
loop_
_entity_poly.entity_id
_entity_poly.type
_entity_poly.pdbx_seq_one_letter_code
_entity_poly.pdbx_strand_id
1 'polypeptide(L)'
;MEEKNKTFGYGLSVTLATIVIGLVSYIYYTSNILPNKQPPRCEYGGWAYADKETFESLDGCNTCFCHTGEIICTERECIEDVDVPSEKEQEENI
;
A
#
# COMPACT_ATOMS: atom_id res chain seq x y z
N MET A 1 33.67 -41.46 -30.43
CA MET A 1 33.57 -40.20 -29.65
C MET A 1 32.37 -39.33 -30.08
N GLU A 2 31.68 -39.69 -31.17
CA GLU A 2 30.61 -38.88 -31.80
C GLU A 2 29.16 -39.18 -31.33
N GLU A 3 28.97 -40.14 -30.43
CA GLU A 3 27.66 -40.35 -29.79
C GLU A 3 27.56 -39.66 -28.44
N LYS A 4 28.65 -39.66 -27.65
CA LYS A 4 28.69 -39.05 -26.32
C LYS A 4 28.52 -37.52 -26.37
N ASN A 5 29.05 -36.87 -27.41
CA ASN A 5 28.87 -35.42 -27.65
C ASN A 5 27.43 -35.07 -28.08
N LYS A 6 26.74 -35.95 -28.81
CA LYS A 6 25.32 -35.78 -29.18
C LYS A 6 24.44 -35.87 -27.94
N THR A 7 24.63 -36.89 -27.09
CA THR A 7 23.88 -37.03 -25.82
C THR A 7 24.10 -35.86 -24.87
N PHE A 8 25.34 -35.38 -24.74
CA PHE A 8 25.67 -34.20 -23.94
C PHE A 8 25.00 -32.93 -24.50
N GLY A 9 25.02 -32.76 -25.83
CA GLY A 9 24.34 -31.64 -26.50
C GLY A 9 22.83 -31.65 -26.31
N TYR A 10 22.17 -32.81 -26.36
CA TYR A 10 20.74 -32.93 -26.07
C TYR A 10 20.41 -32.56 -24.62
N GLY A 11 21.22 -33.01 -23.65
CA GLY A 11 21.02 -32.62 -22.24
C GLY A 11 21.15 -31.10 -22.01
N LEU A 12 22.15 -30.48 -22.64
CA LEU A 12 22.31 -29.03 -22.60
C LEU A 12 21.15 -28.29 -23.28
N SER A 13 20.68 -28.78 -24.42
CA SER A 13 19.54 -28.19 -25.13
C SER A 13 18.26 -28.24 -24.29
N VAL A 14 17.97 -29.36 -23.62
CA VAL A 14 16.77 -29.52 -22.80
C VAL A 14 16.82 -28.60 -21.58
N THR A 15 17.97 -28.53 -20.91
CA THR A 15 18.14 -27.65 -19.74
C THR A 15 18.02 -26.17 -20.11
N LEU A 16 18.59 -25.75 -21.24
CA LEU A 16 18.42 -24.38 -21.73
C LEU A 16 16.95 -24.09 -22.09
N ALA A 17 16.25 -25.03 -22.73
CA ALA A 17 14.84 -24.86 -23.07
C ALA A 17 13.96 -24.70 -21.83
N THR A 18 14.18 -25.50 -20.77
CA THR A 18 13.38 -25.37 -19.53
C THR A 18 13.66 -24.08 -18.79
N ILE A 19 14.93 -23.63 -18.76
CA ILE A 19 15.29 -22.32 -18.20
C ILE A 19 14.60 -21.21 -18.98
N VAL A 20 14.64 -21.24 -20.32
CA VAL A 20 13.99 -20.24 -21.17
C VAL A 20 12.48 -20.21 -20.92
N ILE A 21 11.82 -21.37 -20.87
CA ILE A 21 10.38 -21.45 -20.56
C ILE A 21 10.10 -20.86 -19.18
N GLY A 22 10.87 -21.22 -18.16
CA GLY A 22 10.72 -20.68 -16.81
C GLY A 22 10.90 -19.15 -16.76
N LEU A 23 11.90 -18.62 -17.45
CA LEU A 23 12.15 -17.18 -17.54
C LEU A 23 11.02 -16.45 -18.27
N VAL A 24 10.54 -17.00 -19.39
CA VAL A 24 9.42 -16.41 -20.14
C VAL A 24 8.14 -16.43 -19.31
N SER A 25 7.84 -17.55 -18.62
CA SER A 25 6.71 -17.64 -17.70
C SER A 25 6.83 -16.67 -16.54
N TYR A 26 8.03 -16.51 -15.96
CA TYR A 26 8.28 -15.55 -14.89
C TYR A 26 8.06 -14.11 -15.35
N ILE A 27 8.64 -13.72 -16.49
CA ILE A 27 8.48 -12.38 -17.07
C ILE A 27 7.00 -12.11 -17.40
N TYR A 28 6.29 -13.08 -17.96
CA TYR A 28 4.87 -12.96 -18.24
C TYR A 28 4.05 -12.79 -16.96
N TYR A 29 4.35 -13.57 -15.92
CA TYR A 29 3.71 -13.46 -14.61
C TYR A 29 3.97 -12.09 -13.97
N THR A 30 5.21 -11.59 -14.02
CA THR A 30 5.53 -10.28 -13.43
C THR A 30 4.93 -9.12 -14.21
N SER A 31 4.90 -9.20 -15.55
CA SER A 31 4.44 -8.10 -16.41
C SER A 31 2.91 -8.01 -16.49
N ASN A 32 2.22 -9.16 -16.44
CA ASN A 32 0.76 -9.19 -16.64
C ASN A 32 -0.03 -9.50 -15.37
N ILE A 33 0.59 -10.09 -14.34
CA ILE A 33 -0.12 -10.54 -13.13
C ILE A 33 0.38 -9.86 -11.84
N LEU A 34 1.64 -9.40 -11.78
CA LEU A 34 2.18 -8.63 -10.65
C LEU A 34 2.45 -7.13 -10.97
N PRO A 35 1.52 -6.35 -11.55
CA PRO A 35 1.59 -4.91 -11.38
C PRO A 35 1.05 -4.63 -9.98
N ASN A 36 1.90 -4.74 -8.96
CA ASN A 36 1.67 -4.21 -7.61
C ASN A 36 0.19 -4.01 -7.21
N LYS A 37 -0.49 -5.12 -6.89
CA LYS A 37 -1.92 -5.10 -6.47
C LYS A 37 -2.14 -4.32 -5.17
N GLN A 38 -1.05 -3.88 -4.52
CA GLN A 38 -1.13 -2.99 -3.38
C GLN A 38 -1.18 -1.56 -3.92
N PRO A 39 -2.34 -0.89 -3.83
CA PRO A 39 -2.42 0.55 -4.08
C PRO A 39 -1.35 1.31 -3.30
N PRO A 40 -0.82 2.42 -3.86
CA PRO A 40 0.26 3.16 -3.24
C PRO A 40 -0.18 3.70 -1.88
N ARG A 41 0.79 3.77 -0.96
CA ARG A 41 0.60 4.34 0.38
C ARG A 41 0.51 5.85 0.30
N CYS A 42 -0.15 6.45 1.28
CA CYS A 42 -0.20 7.90 1.43
C CYS A 42 0.80 8.34 2.50
N GLU A 43 1.65 9.32 2.17
CA GLU A 43 2.54 9.95 3.13
C GLU A 43 1.86 11.20 3.73
N TYR A 44 1.65 11.20 5.05
CA TYR A 44 1.01 12.30 5.75
C TYR A 44 1.58 12.45 7.15
N GLY A 45 1.99 13.67 7.53
CA GLY A 45 2.52 13.95 8.87
C GLY A 45 3.74 13.11 9.27
N GLY A 46 4.52 12.63 8.31
CA GLY A 46 5.67 11.74 8.55
C GLY A 46 5.32 10.25 8.67
N TRP A 47 4.05 9.87 8.49
CA TRP A 47 3.57 8.48 8.52
C TRP A 47 3.14 8.00 7.13
N ALA A 48 3.22 6.68 6.92
CA ALA A 48 2.85 6.03 5.66
C ALA A 48 1.61 5.14 5.82
N TYR A 49 0.44 5.68 5.49
CA TYR A 49 -0.86 5.04 5.61
C TYR A 49 -1.14 4.09 4.44
N ALA A 50 -1.68 2.91 4.72
CA ALA A 50 -2.13 1.97 3.70
C ALA A 50 -3.36 2.50 2.94
N ASP A 51 -3.58 2.03 1.72
CA ASP A 51 -4.83 2.32 1.01
C ASP A 51 -6.06 1.90 1.82
N LYS A 52 -7.07 2.76 1.81
CA LYS A 52 -8.32 2.70 2.59
C LYS A 52 -8.13 2.82 4.10
N GLU A 53 -6.92 3.08 4.57
CA GLU A 53 -6.70 3.42 5.98
C GLU A 53 -7.28 4.80 6.28
N THR A 54 -8.00 4.90 7.39
CA THR A 54 -8.58 6.14 7.91
C THR A 54 -7.80 6.58 9.15
N PHE A 55 -7.53 7.87 9.27
CA PHE A 55 -6.72 8.45 10.34
C PHE A 55 -7.17 9.88 10.67
N GLU A 56 -6.85 10.36 11.87
CA GLU A 56 -7.10 11.75 12.26
C GLU A 56 -6.13 12.70 11.56
N SER A 57 -6.64 13.82 11.06
CA SER A 57 -5.86 14.91 10.50
C SER A 57 -4.95 15.55 11.55
N LEU A 58 -3.87 16.18 11.11
CA LEU A 58 -2.98 16.93 11.99
C LEU A 58 -3.65 18.16 12.62
N ASP A 59 -4.79 18.60 12.08
CA ASP A 59 -5.62 19.66 12.66
C ASP A 59 -6.43 19.22 13.89
N GLY A 60 -6.51 17.92 14.17
CA GLY A 60 -7.22 17.36 15.33
C GLY A 60 -8.75 17.37 15.26
N CYS A 61 -9.34 17.77 14.13
CA CYS A 61 -10.81 17.84 13.96
C CYS A 61 -11.31 17.07 12.75
N ASN A 62 -10.52 17.05 11.68
CA ASN A 62 -10.85 16.35 10.45
C ASN A 62 -10.37 14.92 10.47
N THR A 63 -11.09 14.07 9.74
CA THR A 63 -10.69 12.69 9.51
C THR A 63 -10.31 12.53 8.05
N CYS A 64 -9.21 11.84 7.79
CA CYS A 64 -8.69 11.58 6.45
C CYS A 64 -8.71 10.10 6.13
N PHE A 65 -8.76 9.75 4.85
CA PHE A 65 -8.50 8.40 4.39
C PHE A 65 -7.58 8.39 3.17
N CYS A 66 -6.74 7.37 3.09
CA CYS A 66 -5.86 7.16 1.94
C CYS A 66 -6.63 6.44 0.83
N HIS A 67 -6.60 6.98 -0.39
CA HIS A 67 -7.17 6.34 -1.57
C HIS A 67 -6.17 6.39 -2.71
N THR A 68 -5.61 5.22 -3.06
CA THR A 68 -4.71 5.08 -4.21
C THR A 68 -3.57 6.09 -4.23
N GLY A 69 -2.99 6.38 -3.05
CA GLY A 69 -1.87 7.33 -2.88
C GLY A 69 -2.29 8.78 -2.69
N GLU A 70 -3.59 9.09 -2.71
CA GLU A 70 -4.15 10.41 -2.45
C GLU A 70 -4.80 10.46 -1.06
N ILE A 71 -4.69 11.60 -0.39
CA ILE A 71 -5.28 11.82 0.93
C ILE A 71 -6.56 12.61 0.74
N ILE A 72 -7.67 12.08 1.25
CA ILE A 72 -8.98 12.71 1.17
C ILE A 72 -9.47 12.94 2.60
N CYS A 73 -9.69 14.19 2.98
CA CYS A 73 -10.13 14.56 4.33
C CYS A 73 -11.55 15.12 4.33
N THR A 74 -12.20 15.05 5.49
CA THR A 74 -13.40 15.84 5.76
C THR A 74 -13.07 17.33 5.79
N GLU A 75 -14.07 18.17 5.59
CA GLU A 75 -13.95 19.64 5.69
C GLU A 75 -14.87 20.16 6.81
N ARG A 76 -14.43 19.95 8.06
CA ARG A 76 -15.10 20.46 9.26
C ARG A 76 -14.42 21.74 9.69
N GLU A 77 -15.22 22.74 10.06
CA GLU A 77 -14.69 23.90 10.78
C GLU A 77 -14.20 23.45 12.15
N CYS A 78 -12.91 23.70 12.42
CA CYS A 78 -12.31 23.45 13.72
C CYS A 78 -12.76 24.56 14.66
N ILE A 79 -13.55 24.22 15.68
CA ILE A 79 -13.81 25.13 16.78
C ILE A 79 -12.59 25.03 17.67
N GLU A 80 -11.80 26.10 17.77
CA GLU A 80 -10.78 26.15 18.83
C GLU A 80 -11.51 25.99 20.16
N ASP A 81 -11.03 25.07 20.99
CA ASP A 81 -11.50 24.94 22.36
C ASP A 81 -11.20 26.26 23.07
N VAL A 82 -12.12 27.21 22.96
CA VAL A 82 -12.26 28.26 23.96
C VAL A 82 -12.50 27.47 25.24
N ASP A 83 -11.60 27.57 26.21
CA ASP A 83 -11.73 26.97 27.53
C ASP A 83 -13.09 27.33 28.14
N VAL A 84 -14.14 26.58 27.79
CA VAL A 84 -15.44 26.64 28.45
C VAL A 84 -15.20 25.85 29.72
N PRO A 85 -15.18 26.49 30.91
CA PRO A 85 -15.05 25.76 32.16
C PRO A 85 -16.15 24.71 32.17
N SER A 86 -15.78 23.44 32.27
CA SER A 86 -16.70 22.32 32.27
C SER A 86 -17.85 22.61 33.23
N GLU A 87 -19.08 22.77 32.73
CA GLU A 87 -20.27 22.93 33.54
C GLU A 87 -20.41 21.70 34.45
N LYS A 88 -19.93 21.84 35.69
CA LYS A 88 -20.40 21.09 36.84
C LYS A 88 -20.81 22.12 37.88
N GLU A 89 -22.06 21.98 38.32
CA GLU A 89 -22.74 22.68 39.43
C GLU A 89 -23.35 24.05 39.13
N GLN A 90 -24.55 24.05 38.55
CA GLN A 90 -25.60 25.00 38.92
C GLN A 90 -26.82 24.24 39.42
N GLU A 91 -26.78 23.78 40.68
CA GLU A 91 -27.98 23.47 41.44
C GLU A 91 -27.73 23.68 42.94
N GLU A 92 -27.44 24.91 43.36
CA GLU A 92 -27.86 25.42 44.68
C GLU A 92 -27.68 26.94 44.77
N ASN A 93 -28.79 27.63 45.09
CA ASN A 93 -28.98 29.05 45.44
C ASN A 93 -29.77 29.88 44.42
N ILE A 94 -31.10 29.81 44.50
CA ILE A 94 -32.02 30.92 44.87
C ILE A 94 -33.40 30.31 45.19
#